data_AF-A0AAV3F9W1-F1
#
_entry.id   AF-A0AAV3F9W1-F1
#
_cell.length_a   1.000
_cell.length_b   1.000
_cell.length_c   1.000
_cell.angle_alpha   90.00
_cell.angle_beta   90.00
_cell.angle_gamma   90.00
#
_symmetry.space_group_name_H-M   'P 1'
#
loop_
_entity.id
_entity.type
_entity.pdbx_description
1 polymer ?
#
loop_
_entity_poly.entity_id
_entity_poly.type
_entity_poly.pdbx_seq_one_letter_code
_entity_poly.pdbx_strand_id
1 'polypeptide(L)'
;MKAKINDKRVSDTTEREVFTYSEDEKETILNFDYRNKVWNVWTSVPTHITKLLKLKNNNFIVGTVTNTGAITSIKGTLRANQISFRNIIELSEERKEELKK
;
A
#
# COMPACT_ATOMS: atom_id res chain seq x y z
N MET A 1 0.39 41.96 44.75
CA MET A 1 0.51 41.81 43.28
C MET A 1 0.41 40.33 42.93
N LYS A 2 -0.62 39.91 42.18
CA LYS A 2 -0.79 38.50 41.79
C LYS A 2 -0.02 38.25 40.49
N ALA A 3 0.97 37.37 40.54
CA ALA A 3 1.72 36.93 39.37
C ALA A 3 0.77 36.21 38.40
N LYS A 4 0.66 36.72 37.17
CA LYS A 4 -0.02 36.01 36.08
C LYS A 4 0.92 34.92 35.58
N ILE A 5 0.63 33.68 35.96
CA ILE A 5 1.26 32.50 35.37
C ILE A 5 0.78 32.43 33.93
N ASN A 6 1.69 32.70 33.00
CA ASN A 6 1.45 32.63 31.57
C ASN A 6 1.62 31.16 31.15
N ASP A 7 0.64 30.31 31.45
CA ASP A 7 0.60 28.93 30.96
C ASP A 7 0.20 28.93 29.47
N LYS A 8 1.12 29.35 28.61
CA LYS A 8 1.04 29.02 27.19
C LYS A 8 1.48 27.56 27.04
N ARG A 9 0.56 26.63 27.32
CA ARG A 9 0.62 25.31 26.69
C ARG A 9 0.53 25.57 25.20
N VAL A 10 1.68 25.54 24.55
CA VAL A 10 1.78 25.40 23.11
C VAL A 10 1.15 24.04 22.84
N SER A 11 -0.14 24.04 22.52
CA SER A 11 -0.78 22.92 21.86
C SER A 11 -0.16 22.86 20.49
N ASP A 12 0.98 22.17 20.39
CA ASP A 12 1.57 21.76 19.14
C ASP A 12 0.68 20.64 18.56
N THR A 13 -0.56 21.00 18.28
CA THR A 13 -1.41 20.27 17.37
C THR A 13 -1.00 20.79 16.01
N THR A 14 0.21 20.42 15.58
CA THR A 14 0.57 20.46 14.17
C THR A 14 -0.56 19.70 13.49
N GLU A 15 -1.40 20.40 12.73
CA GLU A 15 -2.46 19.80 11.93
C GLU A 15 -1.76 18.75 11.06
N ARG A 16 -1.79 17.48 11.49
CA ARG A 16 -1.23 16.40 10.71
C ARG A 16 -2.07 16.38 9.45
N GLU A 17 -1.51 16.89 8.36
CA GLU A 17 -2.14 16.86 7.05
C GLU A 17 -2.74 15.47 6.87
N VAL A 18 -4.06 15.43 6.67
CA VAL A 18 -4.80 14.20 6.48
C VAL A 18 -4.39 13.67 5.11
N PHE A 19 -3.30 12.90 5.10
CA PHE A 19 -2.73 12.44 3.86
C PHE A 19 -3.41 11.15 3.41
N THR A 20 -4.44 11.35 2.59
CA THR A 20 -5.19 10.30 1.90
C THR A 20 -5.08 10.53 0.40
N TYR A 21 -4.78 9.47 -0.33
CA TYR A 21 -4.77 9.49 -1.79
C TYR A 21 -6.21 9.55 -2.31
N SER A 22 -6.47 10.46 -3.24
CA SER A 22 -7.69 10.42 -4.06
C SER A 22 -7.72 9.14 -4.89
N GLU A 23 -8.86 8.81 -5.50
CA GLU A 23 -8.98 7.57 -6.27
C GLU A 23 -7.99 7.51 -7.44
N ASP A 24 -7.76 8.63 -8.11
CA ASP A 24 -6.85 8.73 -9.25
C ASP A 24 -5.36 8.67 -8.84
N GLU A 25 -5.04 9.03 -7.60
CA GLU A 25 -3.66 8.96 -7.07
C GLU A 25 -3.33 7.60 -6.46
N LYS A 26 -4.33 6.73 -6.27
CA LYS A 26 -4.09 5.38 -5.73
C LYS A 26 -3.41 4.54 -6.79
N GLU A 27 -2.21 4.09 -6.48
CA GLU A 27 -1.43 3.26 -7.39
C GLU A 27 -0.69 2.15 -6.65
N THR A 28 -0.16 1.21 -7.41
CA THR A 28 0.69 0.13 -6.92
C THR A 28 1.85 -0.04 -7.86
N ILE A 29 3.06 0.10 -7.34
CA ILE A 29 4.30 0.01 -8.08
C ILE A 29 5.01 -1.28 -7.67
N LEU A 30 5.35 -2.09 -8.67
CA LEU A 30 6.12 -3.32 -8.52
C LEU A 30 7.37 -3.23 -9.40
N ASN A 31 8.52 -3.02 -8.77
CA ASN A 31 9.80 -2.89 -9.47
C ASN A 31 10.69 -4.09 -9.16
N PHE A 32 11.06 -4.86 -10.19
CA PHE A 32 11.96 -5.99 -9.99
C PHE A 32 13.42 -5.53 -9.86
N ASP A 33 14.01 -5.78 -8.70
CA ASP A 33 15.45 -5.63 -8.47
C ASP A 33 16.17 -6.88 -8.98
N TYR A 34 16.77 -6.76 -10.16
CA TYR A 34 17.50 -7.87 -10.78
C TYR A 34 18.72 -8.32 -9.97
N ARG A 35 19.38 -7.41 -9.24
CA ARG A 35 20.59 -7.71 -8.48
C ARG A 35 20.26 -8.56 -7.26
N ASN A 36 19.24 -8.16 -6.51
CA ASN A 36 18.84 -8.83 -5.28
C ASN A 36 17.77 -9.93 -5.49
N LYS A 37 17.24 -10.06 -6.71
CA LYS A 37 16.17 -11.01 -7.08
C LYS A 37 14.91 -10.86 -6.24
N VAL A 38 14.55 -9.62 -5.94
CA VAL A 38 13.35 -9.26 -5.16
C VAL A 38 12.48 -8.28 -5.93
N TRP A 39 11.20 -8.23 -5.58
CA TRP A 39 10.26 -7.22 -6.06
C TRP A 39 10.13 -6.13 -5.00
N ASN A 40 10.57 -4.92 -5.33
CA ASN A 40 10.30 -3.74 -4.52
C ASN A 40 8.85 -3.32 -4.76
N VAL A 41 8.10 -3.22 -3.67
CA VAL A 41 6.67 -2.91 -3.68
C VAL A 41 6.44 -1.60 -2.98
N TRP A 42 5.63 -0.76 -3.60
CA TRP A 42 4.99 0.37 -2.96
C TRP A 42 3.52 0.38 -3.34
N THR A 43 2.62 0.68 -2.39
CA THR A 43 1.20 0.79 -2.70
C THR A 43 0.49 1.74 -1.75
N SER A 44 -0.41 2.53 -2.31
CA SER A 44 -1.43 3.33 -1.61
C SER A 44 -2.83 2.72 -1.72
N VAL A 45 -2.97 1.60 -2.43
CA VAL A 45 -4.27 0.95 -2.70
C VAL A 45 -4.72 0.15 -1.45
N PRO A 46 -5.86 0.48 -0.81
CA PRO A 46 -6.26 -0.13 0.45
C PRO A 46 -6.43 -1.65 0.42
N THR A 47 -6.97 -2.17 -0.68
CA THR A 47 -7.17 -3.62 -0.86
C THR A 47 -5.84 -4.36 -0.99
N HIS A 48 -4.83 -3.75 -1.60
CA HIS A 48 -3.49 -4.31 -1.72
C HIS A 48 -2.74 -4.24 -0.38
N ILE A 49 -2.81 -3.11 0.33
CA ILE A 49 -2.26 -2.96 1.68
C ILE A 49 -2.78 -4.09 2.59
N THR A 50 -4.10 -4.30 2.60
CA THR A 50 -4.74 -5.34 3.41
C THR A 50 -4.23 -6.75 3.06
N LYS A 51 -4.04 -7.06 1.76
CA LYS A 51 -3.52 -8.37 1.32
C LYS A 51 -2.06 -8.54 1.70
N LEU A 52 -1.23 -7.52 1.48
CA LEU A 52 0.20 -7.57 1.71
C LEU A 52 0.55 -7.69 3.20
N LEU A 53 -0.18 -6.99 4.07
CA LEU A 53 -0.01 -7.09 5.53
C LEU A 53 -0.41 -8.47 6.09
N LYS A 54 -1.24 -9.24 5.37
CA LYS A 54 -1.58 -10.63 5.75
C LYS A 54 -0.49 -11.63 5.38
N LEU A 55 0.45 -11.25 4.52
CA LEU A 55 1.55 -12.14 4.14
C LEU A 55 2.51 -12.28 5.32
N LYS A 56 2.73 -13.52 5.77
CA LYS A 56 3.70 -13.82 6.82
C LYS A 56 5.13 -13.57 6.33
N ASN A 57 6.00 -13.09 7.21
CA ASN A 57 7.46 -12.95 7.01
C ASN A 57 7.91 -11.91 5.97
N ASN A 58 7.18 -10.81 5.80
CA ASN A 58 7.58 -9.71 4.90
C ASN A 58 7.96 -8.45 5.66
N ASN A 59 8.97 -7.75 5.12
CA ASN A 59 9.48 -6.49 5.66
C ASN A 59 8.70 -5.30 5.07
N PHE A 60 7.40 -5.23 5.37
CA PHE A 60 6.59 -4.06 5.02
C PHE A 60 6.74 -2.97 6.07
N ILE A 61 7.02 -1.76 5.59
CA ILE A 61 7.14 -0.54 6.36
C ILE A 61 5.96 0.35 5.99
N VAL A 62 5.29 0.89 6.99
CA VAL A 62 4.25 1.89 6.81
C VAL A 62 4.88 3.17 6.26
N GLY A 63 4.37 3.67 5.14
CA GLY A 63 4.84 4.91 4.53
C GLY A 63 4.14 6.11 5.16
N THR A 64 2.82 6.16 5.01
CA THR A 64 1.98 7.27 5.47
C THR A 64 0.76 6.75 6.25
N VAL A 65 0.23 7.58 7.14
CA VAL A 65 -0.96 7.29 7.95
C VAL A 65 -1.91 8.48 7.97
N THR A 66 -3.19 8.23 8.21
CA THR A 66 -4.17 9.27 8.51
C THR A 66 -3.98 9.82 9.93
N ASN A 67 -4.66 10.92 10.23
CA ASN A 67 -4.82 11.45 11.59
C ASN A 67 -5.45 10.44 12.59
N THR A 68 -6.28 9.52 12.11
CA THR A 68 -6.88 8.42 12.90
C THR A 68 -5.94 7.22 13.06
N GLY A 69 -4.73 7.27 12.49
CA GLY A 69 -3.75 6.19 12.54
C GLY A 69 -3.98 5.07 11.52
N ALA A 70 -4.89 5.26 10.56
CA ALA A 70 -5.10 4.30 9.48
C ALA A 70 -3.96 4.38 8.47
N ILE A 71 -3.43 3.23 8.04
CA ILE A 71 -2.34 3.15 7.06
C ILE A 71 -2.85 3.60 5.68
N THR A 72 -2.16 4.56 5.06
CA THR A 72 -2.50 5.05 3.71
C THR A 72 -1.49 4.64 2.64
N SER A 73 -0.28 4.22 3.03
CA SER A 73 0.64 3.56 2.11
C SER A 73 1.59 2.61 2.84
N ILE A 74 2.10 1.61 2.12
CA ILE A 74 3.17 0.74 2.58
C ILE A 74 4.24 0.57 1.50
N LYS A 75 5.46 0.25 1.93
CA LYS A 75 6.56 -0.17 1.06
C LYS A 75 7.26 -1.39 1.62
N GLY A 76 7.83 -2.22 0.76
CA GLY A 76 8.57 -3.40 1.20
C GLY A 76 9.09 -4.21 0.04
N THR A 77 9.43 -5.47 0.32
CA THR A 77 9.96 -6.40 -0.67
C THR A 77 9.16 -7.69 -0.71
N LEU A 78 8.92 -8.21 -1.90
CA LEU A 78 8.35 -9.53 -2.14
C LEU A 78 9.38 -10.45 -2.81
N ARG A 79 9.33 -11.72 -2.46
CA ARG A 79 10.11 -12.80 -3.11
C ARG A 79 9.37 -13.31 -4.34
N ALA A 80 10.12 -13.95 -5.25
CA ALA A 80 9.56 -14.49 -6.49
C ALA A 80 8.40 -15.47 -6.27
N ASN A 81 8.41 -16.26 -5.20
CA ASN A 81 7.33 -17.20 -4.87
C ASN A 81 6.05 -16.53 -4.32
N GLN A 82 6.10 -15.23 -4.03
CA GLN A 82 4.96 -14.44 -3.53
C GLN A 82 4.28 -13.65 -4.66
N ILE A 83 4.85 -13.67 -5.85
CA ILE A 83 4.32 -13.02 -7.06
C ILE A 83 3.95 -14.12 -8.05
N SER A 84 2.74 -14.03 -8.59
CA SER A 84 2.35 -14.78 -9.77
C SER A 84 1.81 -13.82 -10.81
N PHE A 85 2.20 -14.06 -12.05
CA PHE A 85 1.57 -13.40 -13.19
C PHE A 85 0.41 -14.27 -13.64
N ARG A 86 -0.74 -13.64 -13.89
CA ARG A 86 -1.86 -14.35 -14.46
C ARG A 86 -1.50 -14.71 -15.89
N ASN A 87 -1.40 -16.01 -16.18
CA ASN A 87 -1.36 -16.46 -17.57
C ASN A 87 -2.72 -16.12 -18.18
N ILE A 88 -2.74 -15.16 -19.09
CA ILE A 88 -3.93 -14.87 -19.89
C ILE A 88 -4.06 -16.06 -20.83
N ILE A 89 -4.99 -16.96 -20.50
CA ILE A 89 -5.37 -18.03 -21.42
C ILE A 89 -6.24 -17.35 -22.48
N GLU A 90 -5.66 -17.04 -23.63
CA GLU A 90 -6.45 -16.74 -24.82
C GLU A 90 -7.16 -18.03 -25.22
N LEU A 91 -8.46 -18.11 -24.90
CA LEU A 91 -9.30 -19.18 -25.39
C LEU A 91 -9.36 -19.05 -26.91
N SER A 92 -8.86 -20.05 -27.63
CA SER A 92 -9.10 -20.16 -29.07
C SER A 92 -10.61 -20.15 -29.35
N GLU A 93 -11.00 -19.70 -30.54
CA GLU A 93 -12.42 -19.67 -30.92
C GLU A 93 -13.07 -21.06 -30.82
N GLU A 94 -12.34 -22.12 -31.17
CA GLU A 94 -12.78 -23.52 -30.98
C GLU A 94 -13.14 -23.82 -29.52
N ARG A 95 -12.32 -23.37 -28.55
CA ARG A 95 -12.59 -23.61 -27.13
C ARG A 95 -13.77 -22.78 -26.61
N LYS A 96 -14.03 -21.62 -27.19
CA LYS A 96 -15.22 -20.81 -26.89
C LYS A 96 -16.49 -21.46 -27.42
N GLU A 97 -16.44 -22.13 -28.57
CA GLU A 97 -17.57 -22.87 -29.12
C GLU A 97 -17.89 -24.14 -28.33
N GLU A 98 -16.86 -24.86 -27.84
CA GLU A 98 -17.06 -26.03 -26.97
C GLU A 98 -17.75 -25.67 -25.64
N LEU A 99 -17.48 -24.48 -25.10
CA LEU A 99 -18.09 -23.98 -23.86
C LEU A 99 -19.52 -23.45 -24.03
N LYS A 100 -20.01 -23.29 -25.27
CA LYS A 100 -21.37 -22.84 -25.59
C LYS A 100 -22.39 -23.99 -25.74
N LYS A 101 -21.94 -25.25 -25.73
CA LYS A 101 -22.80 -26.44 -25.70
C LYS A 101 -23.12 -26.86 -24.28
#